data_AF-A0A3M1G1N4-F1
#
_entry.id   AF-A0A3M1G1N4-F1
#
_cell.length_a   1.000
_cell.length_b   1.000
_cell.length_c   1.000
_cell.angle_alpha   90.00
_cell.angle_beta   90.00
_cell.angle_gamma   90.00
#
_symmetry.space_group_name_H-M   'P 1'
#
loop_
_entity.id
_entity.type
_entity.pdbx_description
1 polymer ?
#
loop_
_entity_poly.entity_id
_entity_poly.type
_entity_poly.pdbx_seq_one_letter_code
_entity_poly.pdbx_strand_id
1 'polypeptide(L)'
;MLVSRQLGHDILRGITRQGLAGLARDMGMVFEERPFTPAQARRAAEAFLTSSSGFLMPVTAIDGHLLGDGTPGPVTRRLLAAYWRAVARQTGVDHYSGG
;
A
#
# COMPACT_ATOMS: atom_id res chain seq x y z
N MET A 1 5.95 -10.05 1.01
CA MET A 1 6.77 -9.19 0.15
C MET A 1 5.86 -8.22 -0.58
N LEU A 2 6.21 -6.93 -0.60
CA LEU A 2 5.53 -5.88 -1.34
C LEU A 2 6.30 -5.61 -2.63
N VAL A 3 5.58 -5.39 -3.74
CA VAL A 3 6.19 -5.07 -5.03
C VAL A 3 5.57 -3.77 -5.55
N SER A 4 6.42 -2.83 -5.96
CA SER A 4 6.00 -1.60 -6.64
C SER A 4 6.91 -1.38 -7.85
N ARG A 5 6.43 -0.70 -8.90
CA ARG A 5 7.31 -0.33 -10.02
C ARG A 5 8.46 0.54 -9.53
N GLN A 6 9.66 0.32 -10.05
CA GLN A 6 10.78 1.22 -9.79
C GLN A 6 10.47 2.64 -10.27
N LEU A 7 11.11 3.62 -9.63
CA LEU A 7 11.00 5.02 -10.07
C LEU A 7 11.60 5.18 -11.47
N GLY A 8 10.90 5.94 -12.30
CA GLY A 8 11.26 6.19 -13.70
C GLY A 8 10.43 7.35 -14.24
N HIS A 9 10.43 7.53 -15.56
CA HIS A 9 9.69 8.63 -16.19
C HIS A 9 8.18 8.33 -16.28
N ASP A 10 7.80 7.05 -16.14
CA ASP A 10 6.40 6.58 -16.25
C ASP A 10 5.65 6.56 -14.92
N ILE A 11 6.28 6.98 -13.82
CA ILE A 11 5.67 6.96 -12.49
C ILE A 11 6.09 8.16 -11.65
N LEU A 12 5.11 8.80 -11.01
CA LEU A 12 5.36 9.87 -10.06
C LEU A 12 6.05 9.35 -8.80
N ARG A 13 7.01 10.13 -8.32
CA ARG A 13 7.69 9.91 -7.03
C ARG A 13 6.77 10.32 -5.87
N GLY A 14 5.70 9.55 -5.65
CA GLY A 14 4.69 9.88 -4.65
C GLY A 14 5.24 9.87 -3.22
N ILE A 15 5.01 10.95 -2.47
CA ILE A 15 5.43 11.08 -1.07
C ILE A 15 4.79 10.00 -0.19
N THR A 16 3.48 9.75 -0.35
CA THR A 16 2.78 8.68 0.39
C THR A 16 3.38 7.30 0.12
N ARG A 17 3.72 6.99 -1.14
CA ARG A 17 4.43 5.76 -1.52
C ARG A 17 5.76 5.66 -0.80
N GLN A 18 6.55 6.73 -0.77
CA GLN A 18 7.85 6.75 -0.09
C GLN A 18 7.71 6.52 1.42
N GLY A 19 6.75 7.20 2.07
CA GLY A 19 6.48 7.02 3.50
C GLY A 19 6.05 5.58 3.82
N LEU A 20 5.15 4.99 3.02
CA LEU A 20 4.72 3.60 3.19
C LEU A 20 5.84 2.59 2.92
N ALA A 21 6.72 2.86 1.96
CA ALA A 21 7.89 2.02 1.72
C ALA A 21 8.87 2.07 2.90
N GLY A 22 9.01 3.21 3.57
CA GLY A 22 9.75 3.33 4.84
C GLY A 22 9.10 2.50 5.95
N LEU A 23 7.81 2.71 6.20
CA LEU A 23 7.05 1.98 7.22
C LEU A 23 7.07 0.46 6.99
N ALA A 24 6.94 0.02 5.75
CA ALA A 24 7.03 -1.40 5.40
C ALA A 24 8.39 -1.99 5.80
N ARG A 25 9.49 -1.28 5.50
CA ARG A 25 10.85 -1.70 5.89
C ARG A 25 11.02 -1.72 7.40
N ASP A 26 10.54 -0.71 8.11
CA ASP A 26 10.58 -0.65 9.59
C ASP A 26 9.81 -1.82 10.24
N MET A 27 8.79 -2.32 9.56
CA MET A 27 8.00 -3.49 9.99
C MET A 27 8.63 -4.83 9.58
N GLY A 28 9.83 -4.82 8.99
CA GLY A 28 10.54 -6.01 8.53
C GLY A 28 9.98 -6.61 7.23
N MET A 29 9.19 -5.86 6.47
CA MET A 29 8.65 -6.32 5.18
C MET A 29 9.65 -6.07 4.05
N VAL A 30 9.85 -7.09 3.21
CA VAL A 30 10.57 -6.91 1.94
C VAL A 30 9.75 -6.01 1.02
N PHE A 31 10.34 -4.88 0.60
CA PHE A 31 9.78 -3.97 -0.40
C PHE A 31 10.67 -3.99 -1.64
N GLU A 32 10.19 -4.61 -2.71
CA GLU A 32 10.89 -4.79 -3.96
C GLU A 32 10.41 -3.76 -5.00
N GLU A 33 11.36 -3.01 -5.57
CA GLU A 33 11.10 -2.08 -6.65
C GLU A 33 11.46 -2.72 -7.99
N ARG A 34 10.45 -3.26 -8.69
CA ARG A 34 10.63 -3.90 -10.00
C ARG A 34 9.36 -3.83 -10.86
N PRO A 35 9.45 -4.09 -12.18
CA PRO A 35 8.26 -4.23 -13.00
C PRO A 35 7.44 -5.45 -12.58
N PHE A 36 6.13 -5.36 -12.78
CA PHE A 36 5.22 -6.49 -12.73
C PHE A 36 4.14 -6.36 -13.82
N THR A 37 3.62 -7.50 -14.26
CA THR A 37 2.58 -7.56 -15.29
C THR A 37 1.18 -7.44 -14.68
N PRO A 38 0.16 -7.03 -15.45
CA PRO A 38 -1.24 -7.10 -14.99
C PRO A 38 -1.66 -8.49 -14.53
N ALA A 39 -1.13 -9.55 -15.18
CA ALA A 39 -1.38 -10.93 -14.77
C ALA A 39 -0.77 -11.27 -13.40
N GLN A 40 0.41 -10.72 -13.07
CA GLN A 40 0.99 -10.85 -11.74
C GLN A 40 0.17 -10.07 -10.70
N ALA A 41 -0.30 -8.86 -11.04
CA ALA A 41 -1.16 -8.07 -10.15
C ALA A 41 -2.47 -8.79 -9.81
N ARG A 42 -3.14 -9.38 -10.81
CA ARG A 42 -4.36 -10.19 -10.62
C ARG A 42 -4.16 -11.46 -9.79
N ARG A 43 -2.92 -11.95 -9.66
CA ARG A 43 -2.55 -13.12 -8.83
C ARG A 43 -2.00 -12.72 -7.46
N ALA A 44 -1.92 -11.42 -7.15
CA ALA A 44 -1.45 -10.97 -5.85
C ALA A 44 -2.44 -11.37 -4.75
N ALA A 45 -1.93 -11.72 -3.57
CA ALA A 45 -2.77 -11.97 -2.40
C ALA A 45 -3.51 -10.69 -1.95
N GLU A 46 -2.85 -9.54 -2.10
CA GLU A 46 -3.38 -8.22 -1.75
C GLU A 46 -2.84 -7.18 -2.74
N ALA A 47 -3.60 -6.12 -2.97
CA ALA A 47 -3.13 -4.93 -3.67
C ALA A 47 -3.70 -3.66 -3.01
N PHE A 48 -3.01 -2.53 -3.19
CA PHE A 48 -3.46 -1.22 -2.74
C PHE A 48 -2.91 -0.12 -3.64
N LEU A 49 -3.57 1.03 -3.63
CA LEU A 49 -3.13 2.26 -4.26
C LEU A 49 -2.65 3.26 -3.21
N THR A 50 -1.79 4.17 -3.63
CA THR A 50 -1.37 5.29 -2.78
C THR A 50 -1.54 6.63 -3.47
N SER A 51 -2.08 7.62 -2.77
CA SER A 51 -2.17 9.00 -3.25
C SER A 51 -2.13 9.99 -2.07
N SER A 52 -2.05 11.29 -2.36
CA SER A 52 -2.06 12.32 -1.31
C SER A 52 -3.43 12.42 -0.62
N SER A 53 -4.52 12.20 -1.35
CA SER A 53 -5.90 12.31 -0.85
C SER A 53 -6.46 10.99 -0.32
N GLY A 54 -6.12 9.88 -0.96
CA GLY A 54 -6.59 8.54 -0.60
C GLY A 54 -5.65 7.79 0.35
N PHE A 55 -4.46 8.33 0.60
CA PHE A 55 -3.44 7.74 1.46
C PHE A 55 -3.03 6.33 1.02
N LEU A 56 -3.54 5.29 1.68
CA LEU A 56 -3.46 3.89 1.26
C LEU A 56 -4.89 3.38 1.09
N MET A 57 -5.25 2.99 -0.14
CA MET A 57 -6.57 2.48 -0.49
C MET A 57 -6.47 1.00 -0.87
N PRO A 58 -7.12 0.08 -0.14
CA PRO A 58 -7.17 -1.32 -0.52
C PRO A 58 -7.82 -1.53 -1.89
N VAL A 59 -7.27 -2.44 -2.69
CA VAL A 59 -7.86 -2.92 -3.94
C VAL A 59 -8.31 -4.36 -3.70
N THR A 60 -9.61 -4.61 -3.82
CA THR A 60 -10.20 -5.94 -3.59
C THR A 60 -10.48 -6.71 -4.88
N ALA A 61 -10.44 -6.04 -6.03
CA ALA A 61 -10.59 -6.66 -7.34
C ALA A 61 -9.81 -5.89 -8.42
N ILE A 62 -9.30 -6.62 -9.41
CA ILE A 62 -8.65 -6.06 -10.61
C ILE A 62 -9.31 -6.69 -11.83
N ASP A 63 -9.88 -5.88 -12.73
CA ASP A 63 -10.58 -6.33 -13.94
C ASP A 63 -11.65 -7.40 -13.64
N GLY A 64 -12.43 -7.21 -12.57
CA GLY A 64 -13.45 -8.18 -12.12
C GLY A 64 -12.90 -9.44 -11.44
N HIS A 65 -11.58 -9.60 -11.32
CA HIS A 65 -10.97 -10.71 -10.60
C HIS A 65 -10.77 -10.31 -9.14
N LEU A 66 -11.42 -11.00 -8.21
CA LEU A 66 -11.22 -10.79 -6.78
C LEU A 66 -9.77 -11.13 -6.38
N LEU A 67 -9.20 -10.29 -5.52
CA LEU A 67 -7.95 -10.56 -4.83
C LEU A 67 -8.27 -11.15 -3.46
N GLY A 68 -7.65 -12.28 -3.13
CA GLY A 68 -7.97 -13.00 -1.89
C GLY A 68 -9.46 -13.40 -1.83
N ASP A 69 -10.15 -12.95 -0.78
CA ASP A 69 -11.58 -13.15 -0.55
C ASP A 69 -12.44 -11.92 -0.93
N GLY A 70 -11.85 -10.93 -1.60
CA GLY A 70 -12.53 -9.68 -1.93
C GLY A 70 -12.60 -8.69 -0.78
N THR A 71 -11.83 -8.90 0.29
CA THR A 71 -11.70 -7.95 1.41
C THR A 71 -10.26 -7.45 1.58
N PRO A 72 -10.04 -6.29 2.25
CA PRO A 72 -8.69 -5.84 2.55
C PRO A 72 -7.93 -6.85 3.42
N GLY A 73 -6.81 -7.34 2.90
CA GLY A 73 -6.00 -8.35 3.57
C GLY A 73 -5.15 -7.81 4.75
N PRO A 74 -4.52 -8.71 5.51
CA PRO A 74 -3.81 -8.38 6.73
C PRO A 74 -2.59 -7.46 6.52
N VAL A 75 -1.86 -7.59 5.41
CA VAL A 75 -0.68 -6.73 5.16
C VAL A 75 -1.12 -5.29 4.90
N THR A 76 -2.14 -5.11 4.08
CA THR A 76 -2.73 -3.82 3.72
C THR A 76 -3.30 -3.12 4.96
N ARG A 77 -4.07 -3.83 5.78
CA ARG A 77 -4.61 -3.30 7.05
C ARG A 77 -3.50 -2.90 8.02
N ARG A 78 -2.48 -3.75 8.18
CA ARG A 78 -1.36 -3.49 9.10
C ARG A 78 -0.56 -2.26 8.66
N LEU A 79 -0.34 -2.09 7.35
CA LEU A 79 0.32 -0.89 6.80
C LEU A 79 -0.54 0.37 6.97
N LEU A 80 -1.85 0.28 6.73
CA LEU A 80 -2.76 1.41 6.93
C LEU A 80 -2.77 1.88 8.39
N ALA A 81 -2.85 0.95 9.34
CA ALA A 81 -2.76 1.27 10.76
C ALA A 81 -1.38 1.84 11.16
N ALA A 82 -0.29 1.35 10.56
CA ALA A 82 1.04 1.92 10.77
C ALA A 82 1.16 3.36 10.22
N TYR A 83 0.59 3.60 9.03
CA TYR A 83 0.56 4.91 8.40
C TYR A 83 -0.16 5.93 9.28
N TRP A 84 -1.37 5.62 9.75
CA TRP A 84 -2.10 6.56 10.58
C TRP A 84 -1.48 6.80 11.95
N ARG A 85 -0.87 5.78 12.57
CA ARG A 85 -0.05 5.99 13.77
C ARG A 85 1.14 6.90 13.51
N ALA A 86 1.75 6.85 12.32
CA ALA A 86 2.81 7.77 11.95
C ALA A 86 2.30 9.20 11.76
N VAL A 87 1.15 9.38 11.10
CA VAL A 87 0.49 10.68 10.95
C VAL A 87 0.14 11.27 12.32
N ALA A 88 -0.52 10.51 13.19
CA ALA A 88 -0.89 10.97 14.53
C ALA A 88 0.31 11.37 15.38
N ARG A 89 1.45 10.67 15.28
CA ARG A 89 2.70 11.06 15.94
C ARG A 89 3.27 12.39 15.43
N GLN A 90 3.04 12.73 14.16
CA GLN A 90 3.56 13.95 13.55
C GLN A 90 2.62 15.15 13.75
N THR A 91 1.31 14.94 13.73
CA THR A 91 0.31 16.02 13.77
C THR A 91 -0.38 16.17 15.12
N GLY A 92 -0.30 15.15 15.99
CA GLY A 92 -1.07 15.09 17.24
C GLY A 92 -2.57 14.78 17.04
N VAL A 93 -3.00 14.49 15.80
CA VAL A 93 -4.41 14.21 15.45
C VAL A 93 -4.56 12.75 15.06
N ASP A 94 -5.45 12.04 15.75
CA ASP A 94 -5.82 10.68 15.35
C ASP A 94 -6.92 10.72 14.28
N HIS A 95 -6.56 10.25 13.09
CA HIS A 95 -7.47 10.13 11.95
C HIS A 95 -7.91 8.67 11.74
N TYR A 96 -7.44 7.72 12.55
CA TYR A 96 -7.73 6.30 12.38
C TYR A 96 -8.94 5.86 13.21
N SER A 97 -10.01 5.46 12.53
CA SER A 97 -11.24 4.95 13.17
C SER A 97 -11.27 3.43 13.37
N GLY A 98 -10.19 2.71 13.07
CA GLY A 98 -10.05 1.29 13.42
C GLY A 98 -10.80 0.26 12.57
N GLY A 99 -11.23 0.61 11.36
CA GLY A 99 -11.94 -0.28 10.42
C GLY A 99 -11.11 -1.39 9.77
#